data_AF-F4YE57-F1
#
_entry.id   AF-F4YE57-F1
#
_cell.length_a   1.000
_cell.length_b   1.000
_cell.length_c   1.000
_cell.angle_alpha   90.00
_cell.angle_beta   90.00
_cell.angle_gamma   90.00
#
_symmetry.space_group_name_H-M   'P 1'
#
loop_
_entity.id
_entity.type
_entity.pdbx_description
1 polymer ?
#
loop_
_entity_poly.entity_id
_entity_poly.type
_entity_poly.pdbx_seq_one_letter_code
_entity_poly.pdbx_strand_id
1 'polypeptide(L)'
;DWEAWRPRWAFNWDTKDIYRQRSRALVQGQHPDWPAPRVEAAAQDQFERAAQAWMAGTLKQGQTLRPHGLWGFYGFPDCYNYDFKSPNYTGQCPPGIRAQNDE
;
A
#
# COMPACT_ATOMS: atom_id res chain seq x y z
N ASP A 1 10.73 3.60 10.52
CA ASP A 1 9.58 2.72 10.69
C ASP A 1 8.35 3.39 10.10
N TRP A 2 7.69 2.78 9.12
CA TRP A 2 6.57 3.39 8.41
C TRP A 2 5.40 2.41 8.33
N GLU A 3 4.38 2.66 9.14
CA GLU A 3 3.27 1.72 9.28
C GLU A 3 1.91 2.32 8.97
N ALA A 4 1.81 3.64 8.81
CA ALA A 4 0.54 4.36 8.73
C ALA A 4 -0.32 3.85 7.56
N TRP A 5 0.24 3.82 6.34
CA TRP A 5 -0.37 3.32 5.12
C TRP A 5 0.46 2.20 4.48
N ARG A 6 -0.10 1.50 3.50
CA ARG A 6 0.60 0.49 2.69
C ARG A 6 0.73 0.99 1.24
N PRO A 7 1.84 0.71 0.53
CA PRO A 7 2.05 1.21 -0.82
C PRO A 7 1.06 0.62 -1.83
N ARG A 8 0.55 -0.58 -1.57
CA ARG A 8 -0.52 -1.23 -2.35
C ARG A 8 -1.87 -0.75 -1.87
N TRP A 9 -2.70 -0.20 -2.75
CA TRP A 9 -4.06 0.27 -2.46
C TRP A 9 -4.90 -0.82 -1.77
N ALA A 10 -4.79 -2.04 -2.28
CA ALA A 10 -5.50 -3.22 -1.78
C ALA A 10 -5.27 -3.45 -0.28
N PHE A 11 -4.08 -3.15 0.24
CA PHE A 11 -3.68 -3.43 1.63
C PHE A 11 -4.03 -2.32 2.63
N ASN A 12 -4.74 -1.28 2.20
CA ASN A 12 -5.22 -0.20 3.07
C ASN A 12 -6.67 -0.47 3.53
N TRP A 13 -6.91 -1.62 4.16
CA TRP A 13 -8.19 -1.99 4.77
C TRP A 13 -8.25 -1.66 6.27
N ASP A 14 -9.40 -1.96 6.89
CA ASP A 14 -9.71 -1.68 8.30
C ASP A 14 -9.44 -0.21 8.67
N THR A 15 -8.65 0.04 9.72
CA THR A 15 -8.31 1.40 10.17
C THR A 15 -7.48 2.19 9.14
N LYS A 16 -6.87 1.51 8.15
CA LYS A 16 -6.14 2.14 7.04
C LYS A 16 -7.06 2.57 5.90
N ASP A 17 -8.33 2.18 5.91
CA ASP A 17 -9.29 2.59 4.86
C ASP A 17 -9.45 4.11 4.77
N ILE A 18 -9.11 4.84 5.84
CA ILE A 18 -9.05 6.31 5.82
C ILE A 18 -8.17 6.83 4.67
N TYR A 19 -7.06 6.18 4.32
CA TYR A 19 -6.22 6.63 3.21
C TYR A 19 -6.94 6.51 1.87
N ARG A 20 -7.71 5.43 1.66
CA ARG A 20 -8.55 5.27 0.47
C ARG A 20 -9.67 6.31 0.41
N GLN A 21 -10.33 6.56 1.55
CA GLN A 21 -11.38 7.57 1.66
C GLN A 21 -10.84 8.98 1.36
N ARG A 22 -9.68 9.35 1.90
CA ARG A 22 -9.07 10.66 1.68
C ARG A 22 -8.55 10.83 0.26
N SER A 23 -7.96 9.79 -0.33
CA SER A 23 -7.55 9.82 -1.74
C SER A 23 -8.75 10.03 -2.68
N ARG A 24 -9.87 9.32 -2.45
CA ARG A 24 -11.12 9.57 -3.18
C ARG A 24 -11.65 10.97 -2.99
N ALA A 25 -11.70 11.46 -1.74
CA ALA A 25 -12.20 12.80 -1.44
C ALA A 25 -11.36 13.89 -2.11
N LEU A 26 -10.04 13.70 -2.19
CA LEU A 26 -9.14 14.60 -2.91
C LEU A 26 -9.46 14.65 -4.41
N VAL A 27 -9.60 13.49 -5.05
CA VAL A 27 -9.96 13.41 -6.47
C VAL A 27 -11.35 13.97 -6.74
N GLN A 28 -12.35 13.64 -5.92
CA GLN A 28 -13.71 14.17 -6.05
C GLN A 28 -13.75 15.70 -5.88
N GLY A 29 -12.95 16.25 -4.96
CA GLY A 29 -12.86 17.70 -4.78
C GLY A 29 -12.28 18.44 -5.99
N GLN A 30 -11.37 17.79 -6.73
CA GLN A 30 -10.81 18.32 -7.98
C GLN A 30 -11.72 18.10 -9.19
N HIS A 31 -12.55 17.05 -9.15
CA HIS A 31 -13.44 16.65 -10.22
C HIS A 31 -14.86 16.37 -9.69
N PRO A 32 -15.64 17.40 -9.33
CA PRO A 32 -16.95 17.23 -8.70
C PRO A 32 -17.96 16.42 -9.53
N ASP A 33 -17.84 16.48 -10.86
CA ASP A 33 -18.76 15.84 -11.79
C ASP A 33 -18.35 14.40 -12.19
N TRP A 34 -17.22 13.89 -11.68
CA TRP A 34 -16.79 12.53 -12.03
C TRP A 34 -17.62 11.45 -11.32
N PRO A 35 -17.98 10.36 -12.02
CA PRO A 35 -18.67 9.24 -11.40
C PRO A 35 -17.71 8.45 -10.49
N ALA A 36 -18.27 7.82 -9.45
CA ALA A 36 -17.49 7.12 -8.42
C ALA A 36 -16.45 6.12 -8.95
N PRO A 37 -16.71 5.27 -9.97
CA PRO A 37 -15.70 4.35 -10.48
C PRO A 37 -14.47 5.04 -11.09
N ARG A 38 -14.68 6.21 -11.72
CA ARG A 38 -13.57 7.00 -12.28
C ARG A 38 -12.74 7.64 -11.18
N VAL A 39 -13.41 8.10 -10.11
CA VAL A 39 -12.74 8.67 -8.92
C VAL A 39 -11.94 7.60 -8.19
N GLU A 40 -12.49 6.39 -8.01
CA GLU A 40 -11.78 5.25 -7.40
C GLU A 40 -10.51 4.91 -8.19
N ALA A 41 -10.61 4.71 -9.51
CA ALA A 41 -9.46 4.36 -10.34
C ALA A 41 -8.36 5.43 -10.32
N ALA A 42 -8.75 6.71 -10.39
CA ALA A 42 -7.79 7.82 -10.32
C ALA A 42 -7.17 7.94 -8.92
N ALA A 43 -7.95 7.76 -7.85
CA ALA A 43 -7.46 7.80 -6.48
C ALA A 43 -6.47 6.67 -6.19
N GLN A 44 -6.74 5.47 -6.69
CA GLN A 44 -5.83 4.33 -6.62
C GLN A 44 -4.51 4.64 -7.33
N ASP A 45 -4.55 5.02 -8.61
CA ASP A 45 -3.34 5.29 -9.40
C ASP A 45 -2.49 6.42 -8.79
N GLN A 46 -3.13 7.53 -8.38
CA GLN A 46 -2.42 8.64 -7.74
C GLN A 46 -1.78 8.22 -6.41
N PHE A 47 -2.50 7.45 -5.59
CA PHE A 47 -2.00 6.99 -4.30
C PHE A 47 -0.81 6.03 -4.47
N GLU A 48 -0.93 5.00 -5.31
CA GLU A 48 0.12 3.99 -5.48
C GLU A 48 1.39 4.60 -6.08
N ARG A 49 1.25 5.49 -7.09
CA ARG A 49 2.39 6.24 -7.64
C ARG A 49 3.08 7.10 -6.59
N ALA A 50 2.31 7.84 -5.79
CA ALA A 50 2.87 8.67 -4.74
C ALA A 50 3.55 7.80 -3.67
N ALA A 51 2.88 6.76 -3.19
CA ALA A 51 3.42 5.87 -2.18
C ALA A 51 4.74 5.22 -2.62
N GLN A 52 4.81 4.74 -3.87
CA GLN A 52 6.04 4.20 -4.46
C GLN A 52 7.14 5.26 -4.53
N ALA A 53 6.83 6.46 -5.04
CA ALA A 53 7.81 7.54 -5.15
C ALA A 53 8.40 7.92 -3.79
N TRP A 54 7.56 8.02 -2.76
CA TRP A 54 7.98 8.33 -1.40
C TRP A 54 8.85 7.23 -0.78
N MET A 55 8.39 5.97 -0.82
CA MET A 55 9.11 4.86 -0.21
C MET A 55 10.43 4.56 -0.92
N ALA A 56 10.42 4.45 -2.25
CA ALA A 56 11.61 4.20 -3.04
C ALA A 56 12.60 5.38 -2.97
N GLY A 57 12.11 6.62 -3.05
CA GLY A 57 12.92 7.81 -2.89
C GLY A 57 13.61 7.89 -1.53
N THR A 58 12.90 7.52 -0.46
CA THR A 58 13.46 7.48 0.90
C THR A 58 14.56 6.44 1.03
N LEU A 59 14.37 5.22 0.52
CA LEU A 59 15.41 4.18 0.52
C LEU A 59 16.64 4.62 -0.28
N LYS A 60 16.41 5.17 -1.49
CA LYS A 60 17.49 5.68 -2.34
C LYS A 60 18.28 6.79 -1.66
N GLN A 61 17.61 7.70 -0.98
CA GLN A 61 18.25 8.76 -0.22
C GLN A 61 19.10 8.19 0.93
N GLY A 62 18.55 7.23 1.68
CA GLY A 62 19.27 6.54 2.76
C GLY A 62 20.53 5.85 2.26
N GLN A 63 20.41 5.09 1.17
CA GLN A 63 21.54 4.42 0.51
C GLN A 63 22.58 5.41 -0.01
N THR A 64 22.16 6.54 -0.57
CA THR A 64 23.08 7.58 -1.06
C THR A 64 23.89 8.20 0.09
N LEU A 65 23.23 8.50 1.21
CA LEU A 65 23.87 9.13 2.36
C LEU A 65 24.69 8.13 3.21
N ARG A 66 24.29 6.86 3.25
CA ARG A 66 24.91 5.78 4.02
C ARG A 66 24.95 4.51 3.17
N PRO A 67 25.93 4.40 2.26
CA PRO A 67 25.98 3.30 1.27
C PRO A 67 26.22 1.92 1.87
N HIS A 68 26.72 1.84 3.10
CA HIS A 68 26.91 0.58 3.83
C HIS A 68 25.77 0.26 4.79
N GLY A 69 24.68 1.03 4.77
CA GLY A 69 23.50 0.77 5.60
C GLY A 69 22.64 -0.35 5.01
N LEU A 70 22.14 -1.23 5.88
CA LEU A 70 21.14 -2.24 5.53
C LEU A 70 19.74 -1.61 5.59
N TRP A 71 19.38 -0.90 4.52
CA TRP A 71 18.12 -0.17 4.44
C TRP A 71 16.96 -1.08 4.01
N GLY A 72 15.87 -1.02 4.77
CA GLY A 72 14.61 -1.70 4.46
C GLY A 72 13.48 -1.11 5.30
N PHE A 73 12.24 -1.42 4.93
CA PHE A 73 11.08 -1.07 5.74
C PHE A 73 10.69 -2.25 6.62
N TYR A 74 10.43 -1.96 7.88
CA TYR A 74 9.84 -2.93 8.81
C TYR A 74 8.48 -3.42 8.29
N GLY A 75 8.21 -4.72 8.43
CA GLY A 75 6.93 -5.33 8.04
C GLY A 75 6.76 -5.62 6.55
N PHE A 76 7.83 -5.57 5.73
CA PHE A 76 7.77 -5.89 4.30
C PHE A 76 8.67 -7.08 3.91
N PRO A 77 8.17 -8.02 3.06
CA PRO A 77 6.78 -8.18 2.66
C PRO A 77 5.92 -8.74 3.81
N ASP A 78 4.63 -8.38 3.84
CA ASP A 78 3.63 -9.05 4.68
C ASP A 78 2.96 -10.17 3.87
N CYS A 79 2.72 -11.31 4.52
CA CYS A 79 2.07 -12.48 3.95
C CYS A 79 0.56 -12.49 4.19
N TYR A 80 0.06 -11.71 5.15
CA TYR A 80 -1.35 -11.63 5.54
C TYR A 80 -2.00 -12.99 5.84
N ASN A 81 -1.22 -13.97 6.29
CA ASN A 81 -1.65 -15.33 6.65
C ASN A 81 -2.20 -15.39 8.09
N TYR A 82 -3.09 -14.46 8.44
CA TYR A 82 -3.59 -14.26 9.81
C TYR A 82 -4.86 -15.07 10.12
N ASP A 83 -5.26 -15.99 9.25
CA ASP A 83 -6.46 -16.81 9.35
C ASP A 83 -6.27 -18.03 10.27
N PHE A 84 -5.62 -17.85 11.42
CA PHE A 84 -5.18 -18.91 12.35
C PHE A 84 -6.30 -19.84 12.85
N LYS A 85 -7.55 -19.39 12.81
CA LYS A 85 -8.73 -20.17 13.23
C LYS A 85 -9.33 -21.02 12.10
N SER A 86 -8.78 -20.94 10.89
CA SER A 86 -9.19 -21.74 9.75
C SER A 86 -8.87 -23.21 10.00
N PRO A 87 -9.82 -24.16 9.81
CA PRO A 87 -9.56 -25.59 10.02
C PRO A 87 -8.51 -26.14 9.04
N ASN A 88 -8.29 -25.47 7.89
CA ASN A 88 -7.32 -25.84 6.87
C ASN A 88 -6.13 -24.86 6.83
N TYR A 89 -5.74 -24.29 7.97
CA TYR A 89 -4.64 -23.33 8.04
C TYR A 89 -3.31 -23.96 7.61
N THR A 90 -2.72 -23.45 6.52
CA THR A 90 -1.43 -23.93 5.97
C THR A 90 -0.26 -22.98 6.26
N GLY A 91 -0.55 -21.77 6.76
CA GLY A 91 0.42 -20.68 6.85
C GLY A 91 0.84 -20.09 5.51
N GLN A 92 0.25 -20.52 4.39
CA GLN A 92 0.50 -19.90 3.09
C GLN A 92 -0.15 -18.52 3.01
N CYS A 93 0.49 -17.60 2.29
CA CYS A 93 -0.12 -16.31 2.01
C CYS A 93 -1.42 -16.51 1.22
N PRO A 94 -2.52 -15.82 1.58
CA PRO A 94 -3.78 -15.94 0.88
C PRO A 94 -3.66 -15.65 -0.63
N PRO A 95 -4.62 -16.14 -1.44
CA PRO A 95 -4.67 -15.82 -2.87
C PRO A 95 -4.60 -14.32 -3.14
N GLY A 96 -3.84 -13.93 -4.16
CA GLY A 96 -3.66 -12.52 -4.54
C GLY A 96 -2.62 -11.74 -3.73
N ILE A 97 -2.26 -12.17 -2.50
CA ILE A 97 -1.25 -11.47 -1.70
C ILE A 97 0.13 -11.51 -2.36
N ARG A 98 0.54 -12.70 -2.86
CA ARG A 98 1.80 -12.83 -3.59
C ARG A 98 1.84 -11.94 -4.84
N ALA A 99 0.74 -11.90 -5.61
CA ALA A 99 0.64 -11.04 -6.78
C ALA A 99 0.81 -9.55 -6.41
N GLN A 100 0.20 -9.10 -5.32
CA GLN A 100 0.39 -7.73 -4.83
C GLN A 100 1.80 -7.46 -4.30
N ASN A 101 2.52 -8.49 -3.81
CA ASN A 101 3.92 -8.38 -3.41
C ASN A 101 4.89 -8.41 -4.59
N ASP A 102 4.48 -8.98 -5.73
CA ASP A 102 5.25 -9.00 -6.97
C ASP A 102 5.16 -7.68 -7.75
N GLU A 103 4.14 -6.85 -7.48
CA GLU A 103 3.91 -5.53 -8.08
C GLU A 103 4.53 -4.36 -7.30
#